data_AF-A0A951JAN6-F1
#
_entry.id   AF-A0A951JAN6-F1
#
_cell.length_a   1.000
_cell.length_b   1.000
_cell.length_c   1.000
_cell.angle_alpha   90.00
_cell.angle_beta   90.00
_cell.angle_gamma   90.00
#
_symmetry.space_group_name_H-M   'P 1'
#
loop_
_entity.id
_entity.type
_entity.pdbx_description
1 polymer ?
#
loop_
_entity_poly.entity_id
_entity_poly.type
_entity_poly.pdbx_seq_one_letter_code
_entity_poly.pdbx_strand_id
1 'polypeptide(L)'
;MTKVLKKNARQNSHLQKSIGIDIHIKKAFEIIEEFLPDNYVHLVQNKVSFSPGTIRNVKFKKKGNVIIINALLEVSLENMEAIEKLKCLTNKGDIQ
;
A
#
# COMPACT_ATOMS: atom_id res chain seq x y z
N MET A 1 6.77 -40.76 -35.81
CA MET A 1 7.65 -39.80 -35.10
C MET A 1 6.78 -38.63 -34.65
N THR A 2 6.37 -38.61 -33.38
CA THR A 2 5.42 -37.58 -32.88
C THR A 2 5.90 -37.09 -31.52
N LYS A 3 6.66 -36.01 -31.53
CA LYS A 3 6.91 -35.17 -30.36
C LYS A 3 7.07 -33.75 -30.87
N VAL A 4 6.17 -32.84 -30.48
CA VAL A 4 6.45 -31.48 -29.95
C VAL A 4 5.09 -30.79 -29.78
N LEU A 5 4.43 -30.94 -28.62
CA LEU A 5 3.38 -30.02 -28.15
C LEU A 5 3.31 -30.07 -26.61
N LYS A 6 4.40 -29.72 -25.90
CA LYS A 6 4.39 -29.57 -24.43
C LYS A 6 5.34 -28.49 -23.90
N LYS A 7 5.31 -27.27 -24.44
CA LYS A 7 6.14 -26.16 -23.91
C LYS A 7 5.41 -24.85 -23.55
N ASN A 8 4.11 -24.70 -23.83
CA ASN A 8 3.44 -23.39 -23.67
C ASN A 8 2.63 -23.19 -22.37
N ALA A 9 2.50 -24.19 -21.50
CA ALA A 9 1.65 -24.05 -20.30
C ALA A 9 2.32 -23.35 -19.10
N ARG A 10 3.66 -23.17 -19.09
CA ARG A 10 4.38 -22.60 -17.93
C ARG A 10 4.53 -21.08 -17.96
N GLN A 11 4.27 -20.41 -19.08
CA GLN A 11 4.49 -18.97 -19.21
C GLN A 11 3.25 -18.13 -18.86
N ASN A 12 2.04 -18.68 -18.99
CA ASN A 12 0.80 -17.91 -18.78
C ASN A 12 0.39 -17.74 -17.30
N SER A 13 0.81 -18.63 -16.40
CA SER A 13 0.48 -18.51 -14.96
C SER A 13 1.31 -17.45 -14.23
N HIS A 14 2.50 -17.12 -14.75
CA HIS A 14 3.37 -16.09 -14.18
C HIS A 14 2.90 -14.67 -14.53
N LEU A 15 2.43 -14.46 -15.77
CA LEU A 15 1.92 -13.17 -16.25
C LEU A 15 0.63 -12.72 -15.54
N GLN A 16 -0.27 -13.65 -15.20
CA GLN A 16 -1.50 -13.29 -14.47
C GLN A 16 -1.21 -12.86 -13.03
N LYS A 17 -0.19 -13.43 -12.40
CA LYS A 17 0.19 -13.09 -11.02
C LYS A 17 0.81 -11.70 -10.92
N SER A 18 1.63 -11.29 -11.89
CA SER A 18 2.22 -9.94 -11.92
C SER A 18 1.17 -8.86 -12.13
N ILE A 19 0.22 -9.05 -13.06
CA ILE A 19 -0.84 -8.07 -13.33
C ILE A 19 -1.72 -7.85 -12.09
N GLY A 20 -2.08 -8.92 -11.37
CA GLY A 20 -2.87 -8.82 -10.14
C GLY A 20 -2.13 -8.05 -9.03
N ILE A 21 -0.84 -8.36 -8.81
CA ILE A 21 -0.01 -7.68 -7.81
C ILE A 21 0.11 -6.18 -8.10
N ASP A 22 0.29 -5.81 -9.38
CA ASP A 22 0.40 -4.40 -9.79
C ASP A 22 -0.89 -3.60 -9.52
N ILE A 23 -2.06 -4.22 -9.71
CA ILE A 23 -3.35 -3.59 -9.39
C ILE A 23 -3.50 -3.36 -7.88
N HIS A 24 -3.11 -4.34 -7.06
CA HIS A 24 -3.18 -4.21 -5.60
C HIS A 24 -2.24 -3.12 -5.08
N ILE A 25 -1.02 -3.05 -5.62
CA ILE A 25 -0.04 -2.01 -5.26
C ILE A 25 -0.58 -0.64 -5.66
N LYS A 26 -1.16 -0.49 -6.85
CA LYS A 26 -1.74 0.78 -7.29
C LYS A 26 -2.84 1.26 -6.35
N LYS A 27 -3.79 0.39 -6.01
CA LYS A 27 -4.88 0.71 -5.06
C LYS A 27 -4.34 1.07 -3.67
N ALA A 28 -3.31 0.37 -3.20
CA ALA A 28 -2.67 0.72 -1.94
C ALA A 28 -2.10 2.14 -1.98
N PHE A 29 -1.45 2.53 -3.09
CA PHE A 29 -0.92 3.88 -3.22
C PHE A 29 -1.99 4.96 -3.33
N GLU A 30 -3.17 4.68 -3.88
CA GLU A 30 -4.30 5.61 -3.88
C GLU A 30 -4.71 5.98 -2.44
N ILE A 31 -4.88 4.97 -1.57
CA ILE A 31 -5.18 5.17 -0.14
C ILE A 31 -4.03 5.90 0.58
N ILE A 32 -2.79 5.52 0.27
CA ILE A 32 -1.61 6.15 0.87
C ILE A 32 -1.55 7.64 0.51
N GLU A 33 -1.85 8.03 -0.73
CA GLU A 33 -1.80 9.44 -1.12
C GLU A 33 -2.89 10.27 -0.45
N GLU A 34 -4.05 9.68 -0.17
CA GLU A 34 -5.17 10.39 0.43
C GLU A 34 -5.05 10.53 1.95
N PHE A 35 -4.59 9.48 2.64
CA PHE A 35 -4.69 9.41 4.11
C PHE A 35 -3.35 9.31 4.84
N LEU A 36 -2.20 9.29 4.15
CA LEU A 36 -0.91 9.26 4.86
C LEU A 36 -0.62 10.62 5.54
N PRO A 37 -0.34 10.66 6.85
CA PRO A 37 -0.03 11.90 7.55
C PRO A 37 1.34 12.46 7.16
N ASP A 38 1.56 13.77 7.31
CA ASP A 38 2.82 14.41 6.90
C ASP A 38 4.06 13.85 7.60
N ASN A 39 3.93 13.55 8.90
CA ASN A 39 5.01 13.01 9.70
C ASN A 39 5.11 11.47 9.61
N TYR A 40 4.59 10.82 8.56
CA TYR A 40 4.51 9.36 8.48
C TYR A 40 5.81 8.57 8.68
N VAL A 41 6.98 9.14 8.38
CA VAL A 41 8.23 8.37 8.31
C VAL A 41 8.55 7.70 9.65
N HIS A 42 8.39 8.40 10.78
CA HIS A 42 8.62 7.81 12.10
C HIS A 42 7.55 6.76 12.46
N LEU A 43 6.28 7.00 12.08
CA LEU A 43 5.19 6.04 12.29
C LEU A 43 5.44 4.72 11.55
N VAL A 44 5.92 4.80 10.31
CA VAL A 44 6.30 3.62 9.53
C VAL A 44 7.51 2.91 10.15
N GLN A 45 8.50 3.64 10.65
CA GLN A 45 9.66 3.04 11.31
C GLN A 45 9.31 2.26 12.58
N ASN A 46 8.22 2.63 13.28
CA ASN A 46 7.73 1.85 14.41
C ASN A 46 7.18 0.47 13.99
N LYS A 47 6.75 0.33 12.73
CA LYS A 47 6.20 -0.91 12.17
C LYS A 47 7.26 -1.73 11.41
N VAL A 48 8.28 -1.08 10.82
CA VAL A 48 9.29 -1.74 10.01
C VAL A 48 10.71 -1.20 10.24
N SER A 49 11.70 -2.10 10.24
CA SER A 49 13.11 -1.73 10.39
C SER A 49 13.75 -1.36 9.05
N PHE A 50 13.41 -0.18 8.53
CA PHE A 50 14.03 0.40 7.33
C PHE A 50 14.49 1.84 7.57
N SER A 51 15.46 2.28 6.78
CA SER A 51 15.94 3.66 6.85
C SER A 51 14.86 4.67 6.40
N PRO A 52 14.83 5.89 6.96
CA PRO A 52 13.95 6.97 6.51
C PRO A 52 14.03 7.23 5.01
N GLY A 53 15.25 7.18 4.45
CA GLY A 53 15.50 7.39 3.03
C GLY A 53 14.86 6.30 2.18
N THR A 54 14.95 5.04 2.60
CA THR A 54 14.32 3.91 1.92
C THR A 54 12.80 4.04 1.90
N ILE A 55 12.19 4.40 3.04
CA ILE A 55 10.74 4.59 3.17
C ILE A 55 10.25 5.71 2.24
N ARG A 56 10.91 6.87 2.26
CA ARG A 56 10.59 7.99 1.35
C ARG A 56 10.72 7.60 -0.11
N ASN A 57 11.77 6.87 -0.46
CA ASN A 57 12.02 6.43 -1.82
C ASN A 57 10.93 5.47 -2.33
N VAL A 58 10.43 4.55 -1.49
CA VAL A 58 9.31 3.67 -1.85
C VAL A 58 8.03 4.48 -2.09
N LYS A 59 7.70 5.42 -1.20
CA LYS A 59 6.55 6.33 -1.39
C LYS A 59 6.66 7.09 -2.71
N PHE A 60 7.79 7.75 -2.95
CA PHE A 60 8.00 8.57 -4.14
C PHE A 60 7.97 7.77 -5.45
N LYS A 61 8.61 6.59 -5.46
CA LYS A 61 8.65 5.74 -6.66
C LYS A 61 7.35 4.97 -6.91
N LYS A 62 6.41 4.96 -5.96
CA LYS A 62 5.17 4.16 -5.98
C LYS A 62 5.40 2.67 -6.30
N LYS A 63 6.56 2.16 -5.89
CA LYS A 63 7.00 0.77 -6.08
C LYS A 63 8.17 0.46 -5.16
N GLY A 64 8.41 -0.82 -4.95
CA GLY A 64 9.56 -1.29 -4.19
C GLY A 64 9.18 -2.39 -3.22
N ASN A 65 9.75 -2.36 -2.03
CA ASN A 65 9.54 -3.40 -1.04
C ASN A 65 8.09 -3.41 -0.55
N VAL A 66 7.38 -4.52 -0.79
CA VAL A 66 5.99 -4.73 -0.37
C VAL A 66 5.80 -4.57 1.13
N ILE A 67 6.81 -4.90 1.94
CA ILE A 67 6.76 -4.72 3.41
C ILE A 67 6.62 -3.24 3.77
N ILE A 68 7.35 -2.35 3.05
CA ILE A 68 7.26 -0.91 3.26
C ILE A 68 5.92 -0.38 2.75
N ILE A 69 5.44 -0.90 1.62
CA ILE A 69 4.13 -0.51 1.06
C ILE A 69 3.00 -0.86 2.03
N ASN A 70 3.04 -2.07 2.60
CA ASN A 70 2.06 -2.50 3.61
C ASN A 70 2.11 -1.63 4.86
N ALA A 71 3.31 -1.29 5.35
CA ALA A 71 3.45 -0.42 6.52
C ALA A 71 2.97 1.02 6.24
N LEU A 72 3.21 1.54 5.04
CA LEU A 72 2.65 2.84 4.62
C LEU A 72 1.13 2.79 4.58
N LEU A 73 0.56 1.74 4.00
CA LEU A 73 -0.89 1.54 3.93
C LEU A 73 -1.52 1.44 5.32
N GLU A 74 -0.89 0.70 6.23
CA GLU A 74 -1.38 0.54 7.61
C GLU A 74 -1.42 1.88 8.35
N VAL A 75 -0.37 2.70 8.25
CA VAL A 75 -0.35 4.05 8.83
C VAL A 75 -1.42 4.95 8.21
N SER A 76 -1.67 4.84 6.91
CA SER A 76 -2.73 5.58 6.23
C SER A 76 -4.12 5.19 6.72
N LEU A 77 -4.38 3.88 6.92
CA LEU A 77 -5.66 3.41 7.44
C LEU A 77 -5.89 3.85 8.90
N GLU A 78 -4.87 3.77 9.74
CA GLU A 78 -4.93 4.27 11.12
C GLU A 78 -5.26 5.77 11.16
N ASN A 79 -4.66 6.56 10.28
CA ASN A 79 -4.94 7.99 10.19
C ASN A 79 -6.35 8.27 9.64
N MET A 80 -6.81 7.51 8.65
CA MET A 80 -8.18 7.58 8.14
C MET A 80 -9.21 7.35 9.26
N GLU A 81 -9.04 6.27 10.04
CA GLU A 81 -9.91 5.97 11.18
C GLU A 81 -9.88 7.07 12.24
N ALA A 82 -8.71 7.65 12.51
CA ALA A 82 -8.58 8.76 13.45
C ALA A 82 -9.34 10.00 12.97
N ILE A 83 -9.25 10.33 11.67
CA ILE A 83 -9.99 11.43 11.04
C ILE A 83 -11.51 11.18 11.12
N GLU A 84 -11.97 9.96 10.82
CA GLU A 84 -13.38 9.61 10.94
C GLU A 84 -13.90 9.75 12.37
N LYS A 85 -13.14 9.27 13.36
CA LYS A 85 -13.47 9.42 14.78
C LYS A 85 -13.59 10.89 15.18
N LEU A 86 -12.68 11.75 14.69
CA LEU A 86 -12.73 13.19 14.95
C LEU A 86 -13.99 13.83 14.34
N LYS A 87 -14.35 13.49 13.10
CA LYS A 87 -15.58 13.99 12.44
C LYS A 87 -16.84 13.59 13.21
N CYS A 88 -16.89 12.38 13.75
CA CYS A 88 -18.02 11.92 14.57
C CYS A 88 -18.14 12.69 15.90
N LEU A 89 -17.02 13.14 16.48
CA LEU A 89 -17.02 13.92 17.71
C LEU A 89 -17.45 15.37 17.46
N THR A 90 -17.00 15.98 16.36
CA THR A 90 -17.38 17.37 16.03
C THR A 90 -18.85 17.50 15.65
N ASN A 91 -19.41 16.57 14.88
CA ASN A 91 -20.82 16.62 14.46
C ASN A 91 -21.84 16.41 15.60
N LYS A 92 -21.40 15.93 16.77
CA LYS A 92 -22.25 15.83 17.97
C LYS A 92 -22.23 17.10 18.83
N GLY A 93 -21.39 18.08 18.49
CA GLY A 93 -21.27 19.35 19.20
C GLY A 93 -22.25 20.44 18.75
N ASP A 94 -22.90 20.28 17.58
CA ASP A 94 -23.79 21.27 16.97
C ASP A 94 -25.29 21.01 17.23
N ILE A 95 -25.61 20.56 18.44
CA ILE A 95 -27.00 20.61 18.95
C ILE A 95 -26.98 21.58 20.14
N GLN A 96 -27.14 22.87 19.84
CA GLN A 96 -27.59 23.88 20.79
C GLN A 96 -28.90 24.47 20.28
#